data_AF-A0A8H6USD8-F1
#
_entry.id   AF-A0A8H6USD8-F1
#
_cell.length_a   1.000
_cell.length_b   1.000
_cell.length_c   1.000
_cell.angle_alpha   90.00
_cell.angle_beta   90.00
_cell.angle_gamma   90.00
#
_symmetry.space_group_name_H-M   'P 1'
#
loop_
_entity.id
_entity.type
_entity.pdbx_description
1 polymer ?
#
loop_
_entity_poly.entity_id
_entity_poly.type
_entity_poly.pdbx_seq_one_letter_code
_entity_poly.pdbx_strand_id
1 'polypeptide(L)'
;MDGNDSAFCMDTGQVKPGEDKADTFVKMLQEVNRVTASMAYGIAARYPSVVNLVRGMRRHGPTMLEDVKKSANKNGALTDSRIGPAASKRLYKVFMGLDPSSTDI
;
A
#
# COMPACT_ATOMS: atom_id res chain seq x y z
N MET A 1 9.89 -17.24 -22.35
CA MET A 1 10.45 -17.55 -21.01
C MET A 1 9.32 -17.29 -20.04
N ASP A 2 8.52 -18.31 -19.75
CA ASP A 2 7.42 -18.21 -18.79
C ASP A 2 8.01 -18.40 -17.39
N GLY A 3 8.72 -17.37 -16.93
CA GLY A 3 9.18 -17.27 -15.56
C GLY A 3 7.95 -17.07 -14.67
N ASN A 4 7.68 -18.02 -13.80
CA ASN A 4 6.69 -17.88 -12.76
C ASN A 4 7.22 -16.87 -11.71
N ASP A 5 7.22 -15.57 -12.05
CA ASP A 5 7.77 -14.49 -11.22
C ASP A 5 7.10 -14.40 -9.84
N SER A 6 5.86 -14.88 -9.74
CA SER A 6 5.11 -15.00 -8.50
C SER A 6 5.48 -16.23 -7.66
N ALA A 7 6.25 -17.19 -8.19
CA ALA A 7 6.72 -18.36 -7.43
C ALA A 7 7.52 -17.96 -6.19
N PHE A 8 8.21 -16.83 -6.26
CA PHE A 8 8.93 -16.31 -5.10
C PHE A 8 8.00 -16.02 -3.94
N CYS A 9 6.74 -15.58 -4.14
CA CYS A 9 5.81 -15.11 -3.09
C CYS A 9 4.68 -16.08 -2.75
N MET A 10 4.59 -17.23 -3.41
CA MET A 10 3.46 -18.16 -3.27
C MET A 10 3.68 -19.25 -2.23
N ASP A 11 4.84 -19.31 -1.56
CA ASP A 11 5.08 -20.33 -0.53
C ASP A 11 4.40 -19.96 0.80
N THR A 12 3.90 -20.98 1.49
CA THR A 12 3.10 -20.79 2.71
C THR A 12 3.99 -20.24 3.83
N GLY A 13 3.55 -19.15 4.47
CA GLY A 13 4.28 -18.49 5.56
C GLY A 13 5.18 -17.32 5.14
N GLN A 14 5.29 -17.06 3.84
CA GLN A 14 6.06 -15.94 3.33
C GLN A 14 5.37 -14.58 3.50
N VAL A 15 4.05 -14.55 3.29
CA VAL A 15 3.23 -13.37 3.59
C VAL A 15 2.65 -13.54 4.98
N LYS A 16 2.89 -12.56 5.86
CA LYS A 16 2.38 -12.62 7.23
C LYS A 16 0.86 -12.43 7.24
N PRO A 17 0.08 -13.35 7.84
CA PRO A 17 -1.36 -13.17 7.97
C PRO A 17 -1.66 -12.01 8.92
N GLY A 18 -2.78 -11.31 8.69
CA GLY A 18 -3.28 -10.31 9.62
C GLY A 18 -4.00 -10.92 10.82
N GLU A 19 -3.95 -10.23 11.96
CA GLU A 19 -4.69 -10.59 13.18
C GLU A 19 -6.19 -10.31 13.01
N ASP A 20 -6.53 -9.26 12.25
CA ASP A 20 -7.89 -8.89 11.89
C ASP A 20 -7.93 -8.27 10.47
N LYS A 21 -9.09 -7.76 10.06
CA LYS A 21 -9.28 -7.15 8.74
C LYS A 21 -8.44 -5.88 8.54
N ALA A 22 -8.27 -5.07 9.58
CA ALA A 22 -7.52 -3.83 9.53
C ALA A 22 -6.02 -4.10 9.46
N ASP A 23 -5.53 -5.02 10.28
CA ASP A 23 -4.14 -5.48 10.27
C ASP A 23 -3.79 -6.18 8.95
N THR A 24 -4.71 -7.01 8.41
CA THR A 24 -4.55 -7.61 7.08
C THR A 24 -4.35 -6.54 6.00
N PHE A 25 -5.17 -5.48 6.02
CA PHE A 25 -5.04 -4.38 5.07
C PHE A 25 -3.71 -3.63 5.22
N VAL A 26 -3.26 -3.40 6.45
CA VAL A 26 -1.97 -2.77 6.73
C VAL A 26 -0.79 -3.64 6.27
N LYS A 27 -0.85 -4.97 6.46
CA LYS A 27 0.18 -5.90 5.97
C LYS A 27 0.19 -5.97 4.45
N MET A 28 -0.98 -6.02 3.81
CA MET A 28 -1.10 -5.96 2.35
C MET A 28 -0.43 -4.71 1.75
N LEU A 29 -0.57 -3.55 2.39
CA LEU A 29 0.11 -2.33 1.94
C LEU A 29 1.64 -2.42 2.05
N GLN A 30 2.16 -3.13 3.07
CA GLN A 30 3.59 -3.28 3.31
C GLN A 30 4.28 -4.24 2.33
N GLU A 31 3.53 -5.15 1.70
CA GLU A 31 4.06 -6.00 0.63
C GLU A 31 4.42 -5.20 -0.64
N VAL A 32 3.95 -3.95 -0.75
CA VAL A 32 4.35 -3.06 -1.85
C VAL A 32 5.74 -2.50 -1.59
N ASN A 33 6.64 -2.67 -2.56
CA ASN A 33 8.04 -2.27 -2.43
C ASN A 33 8.22 -0.81 -1.94
N ARG A 34 9.05 -0.65 -0.90
CA ARG A 34 9.37 0.60 -0.19
C ARG A 34 8.19 1.27 0.52
N VAL A 35 7.08 0.55 0.76
CA VAL A 35 6.01 1.03 1.65
C VAL A 35 6.34 0.58 3.07
N THR A 36 6.59 1.53 3.96
CA THR A 36 6.91 1.25 5.37
C THR A 36 5.65 1.09 6.20
N ALA A 37 5.75 0.44 7.37
CA ALA A 37 4.65 0.36 8.34
C ALA A 37 4.06 1.73 8.69
N SER A 38 4.90 2.75 8.89
CA SER A 38 4.45 4.12 9.20
C SER A 38 3.64 4.77 8.07
N MET A 39 3.97 4.47 6.80
CA MET A 39 3.15 4.87 5.65
C MET A 39 1.83 4.11 5.64
N ALA A 40 1.87 2.78 5.81
CA ALA A 40 0.68 1.93 5.79
C ALA A 40 -0.35 2.32 6.86
N TYR A 41 0.10 2.58 8.10
CA TYR A 41 -0.77 3.08 9.16
C TYR A 41 -1.38 4.44 8.84
N GLY A 42 -0.61 5.36 8.26
CA GLY A 42 -1.11 6.67 7.83
C GLY A 42 -2.18 6.56 6.75
N ILE A 43 -1.97 5.68 5.76
CA ILE A 43 -2.96 5.37 4.72
C ILE A 43 -4.21 4.75 5.33
N ALA A 44 -4.07 3.73 6.19
CA ALA A 44 -5.20 3.03 6.80
C ALA A 44 -6.03 3.94 7.72
N ALA A 45 -5.42 4.91 8.40
CA ALA A 45 -6.14 5.91 9.18
C ALA A 45 -7.03 6.81 8.30
N ARG A 46 -6.61 7.12 7.07
CA ARG A 46 -7.37 7.96 6.13
C ARG A 46 -8.33 7.17 5.25
N TYR A 47 -7.94 5.96 4.85
CA TYR A 47 -8.67 5.05 3.98
C TYR A 47 -8.74 3.68 4.66
N PRO A 48 -9.75 3.42 5.50
CA PRO A 48 -9.78 2.24 6.39
C PRO A 48 -9.89 0.87 5.72
N SER A 49 -9.91 0.81 4.39
CA SER A 49 -10.00 -0.43 3.63
C SER A 49 -9.49 -0.25 2.20
N VAL A 50 -9.14 -1.37 1.56
CA VAL A 50 -8.75 -1.38 0.14
C VAL A 50 -9.84 -0.81 -0.76
N VAL A 51 -11.12 -1.04 -0.44
CA VAL A 51 -12.25 -0.51 -1.20
C VAL A 51 -12.28 1.02 -1.12
N ASN A 52 -12.06 1.59 0.06
CA ASN A 52 -12.00 3.04 0.25
C ASN A 52 -10.79 3.64 -0.49
N LEU A 53 -9.64 2.96 -0.44
CA LEU A 53 -8.41 3.38 -1.12
C LEU A 53 -8.61 3.44 -2.64
N VAL A 54 -9.11 2.35 -3.24
CA VAL A 54 -9.35 2.26 -4.69
C VAL A 54 -10.40 3.26 -5.16
N ARG A 55 -11.49 3.45 -4.41
CA ARG A 55 -12.50 4.48 -4.72
C ARG A 55 -11.90 5.88 -4.69
N GLY A 56 -11.06 6.17 -3.70
CA GLY A 56 -10.32 7.42 -3.63
C GLY A 56 -9.42 7.61 -4.85
N MET A 57 -8.62 6.60 -5.20
CA MET A 57 -7.68 6.66 -6.32
C MET A 57 -8.40 6.94 -7.65
N ARG A 58 -9.55 6.31 -7.90
CA ARG A 58 -10.36 6.61 -9.10
C ARG A 58 -10.81 8.06 -9.17
N ARG A 59 -11.07 8.70 -8.02
CA ARG A 59 -11.56 10.08 -7.95
C ARG A 59 -10.45 11.12 -8.01
N HIS A 60 -9.31 10.84 -7.37
CA HIS A 60 -8.27 11.84 -7.09
C HIS A 60 -6.94 11.57 -7.81
N GLY A 61 -6.78 10.40 -8.43
CA GLY A 61 -5.62 10.10 -9.26
C GLY A 61 -4.35 9.74 -8.47
N PRO A 62 -3.18 9.74 -9.16
CA PRO A 62 -1.94 9.13 -8.66
C PRO A 62 -1.23 9.90 -7.54
N THR A 63 -1.56 11.18 -7.33
CA THR A 63 -0.99 12.02 -6.27
C THR A 63 -1.81 12.02 -4.98
N MET A 64 -2.94 11.30 -4.94
CA MET A 64 -3.89 11.31 -3.82
C MET A 64 -3.26 11.07 -2.43
N LEU A 65 -2.19 10.28 -2.34
CA LEU A 65 -1.56 9.91 -1.07
C LEU A 65 -0.35 10.78 -0.70
N GLU A 66 0.10 11.68 -1.56
CA GLU A 66 1.39 12.36 -1.36
C GLU A 66 1.45 13.21 -0.10
N ASP A 67 0.30 13.75 0.32
CA ASP A 67 0.14 14.58 1.51
C ASP A 67 -0.34 13.85 2.76
N VAL A 68 -0.60 12.54 2.66
CA VAL A 68 -1.01 11.76 3.83
C VAL A 68 0.14 11.74 4.84
N LYS A 69 -0.17 12.10 6.08
CA LYS A 69 0.78 12.05 7.21
C LYS A 69 1.10 10.60 7.55
N LYS A 70 2.38 10.29 7.73
CA LYS A 70 2.83 9.00 8.27
C LYS A 70 2.42 8.89 9.74
N SER A 71 2.10 7.68 10.19
CA SER A 71 1.83 7.42 11.59
C SER A 71 3.12 7.03 12.33
N ALA A 72 3.31 7.57 13.53
CA ALA A 72 4.38 7.24 14.47
C ALA A 72 4.20 5.84 15.06
N ASN A 73 2.96 5.36 15.14
CA ASN A 73 2.64 4.03 15.67
C ASN A 73 1.33 3.48 15.08
N LYS A 74 1.00 2.23 15.42
CA LYS A 74 -0.23 1.55 14.98
C LYS A 74 -1.52 2.20 15.49
N ASN A 75 -1.45 3.03 16.53
CA ASN A 75 -2.61 3.67 17.16
C ASN A 75 -3.00 5.00 16.49
N GLY A 76 -2.36 5.36 15.36
CA GLY A 76 -2.72 6.52 14.57
C GLY A 76 -2.14 7.86 15.02
N ALA A 77 -1.15 7.86 15.94
CA ALA A 77 -0.43 9.08 16.28
C ALA A 77 0.32 9.62 15.05
N LEU A 78 -0.12 10.74 14.47
CA LEU A 78 0.46 11.25 13.23
C LEU A 78 1.81 11.95 13.48
N THR A 79 2.72 11.80 12.52
CA THR A 79 3.96 12.58 12.43
C THR A 79 3.79 13.74 11.46
N ASP A 80 4.71 14.71 11.47
CA ASP A 80 4.76 15.76 10.45
C ASP A 80 5.35 15.30 9.10
N SER A 81 5.87 14.07 9.05
CA SER A 81 6.37 13.49 7.81
C SER A 81 5.23 13.01 6.92
N ARG A 82 5.27 13.38 5.63
CA ARG A 82 4.33 12.95 4.60
C ARG A 82 4.82 11.70 3.86
N ILE A 83 3.91 10.96 3.23
CA ILE A 83 4.22 9.80 2.38
C ILE A 83 5.04 10.20 1.14
N GLY A 84 4.66 11.30 0.49
CA GLY A 84 5.33 11.85 -0.68
C GLY A 84 4.89 11.24 -2.02
N PRO A 85 5.22 11.91 -3.14
CA PRO A 85 4.67 11.61 -4.46
C PRO A 85 5.12 10.25 -5.01
N ALA A 86 6.36 9.82 -4.74
CA ALA A 86 6.89 8.56 -5.26
C ALA A 86 6.14 7.34 -4.71
N ALA A 87 5.84 7.33 -3.41
CA ALA A 87 5.06 6.26 -2.79
C ALA A 87 3.58 6.33 -3.23
N SER A 88 3.01 7.53 -3.39
CA SER A 88 1.66 7.72 -3.91
C SER A 88 1.49 7.11 -5.31
N LYS A 89 2.39 7.46 -6.24
CA LYS A 89 2.37 6.96 -7.62
C LYS A 89 2.57 5.44 -7.70
N ARG A 90 3.52 4.90 -6.92
CA ARG A 90 3.74 3.45 -6.85
C ARG A 90 2.49 2.70 -6.40
N LEU A 91 1.88 3.13 -5.31
CA LEU A 91 0.65 2.52 -4.80
C LEU A 91 -0.48 2.65 -5.82
N TYR A 92 -0.66 3.82 -6.44
CA TYR A 92 -1.65 4.00 -7.48
C TYR A 92 -1.46 3.00 -8.61
N LYS A 93 -0.24 2.81 -9.10
CA LYS A 93 0.04 1.87 -10.18
C LYS A 93 -0.26 0.41 -9.77
N VAL A 94 0.10 0.00 -8.56
CA VAL A 94 -0.21 -1.35 -8.05
C VAL A 94 -1.71 -1.62 -8.01
N PHE A 95 -2.51 -0.66 -7.54
CA PHE A 95 -3.96 -0.87 -7.37
C PHE A 95 -4.81 -0.57 -8.61
N MET A 96 -4.29 0.24 -9.54
CA MET A 96 -5.03 0.70 -10.73
C MET A 96 -4.50 0.14 -12.05
N GLY A 97 -3.27 -0.40 -12.05
CA GLY A 97 -2.65 -0.98 -13.23
C GLY A 97 -3.36 -2.26 -13.69
N LEU A 98 -3.35 -2.49 -15.00
CA LEU A 98 -3.92 -3.69 -15.63
C LEU A 98 -2.84 -4.63 -16.18
N ASP A 99 -1.59 -4.17 -16.24
CA ASP A 99 -0.44 -4.96 -16.69
C ASP A 99 0.32 -5.52 -15.47
N PRO A 100 0.28 -6.85 -15.24
CA PRO A 100 0.96 -7.48 -14.11
C PRO A 100 2.49 -7.51 -14.25
N SER A 101 3.04 -7.28 -15.44
CA SER A 101 4.49 -7.28 -15.71
C SER A 101 5.13 -5.90 -15.61
N SER A 102 4.32 -4.88 -15.35
CA SER A 102 4.77 -3.49 -15.39
C SER A 102 5.72 -3.14 -14.25
N THR A 103 6.92 -2.64 -14.60
CA THR A 103 7.97 -2.27 -13.62
C THR A 103 8.14 -0.77 -13.40
N ASP A 104 7.49 0.11 -14.18
CA ASP A 104 7.63 1.57 -13.99
C ASP A 104 7.18 2.02 -12.59
N ILE A 105 7.83 3.09 -12.08
CA ILE A 105 7.60 3.68 -10.76
C ILE A 105 7.08 5.11 -10.89
#